data_AF-A0A2V9JHH8-F1
#
_entry.id   AF-A0A2V9JHH8-F1
#
_cell.length_a   1.000
_cell.length_b   1.000
_cell.length_c   1.000
_cell.angle_alpha   90.00
_cell.angle_beta   90.00
_cell.angle_gamma   90.00
#
_symmetry.space_group_name_H-M   'P 1'
#
loop_
_entity.id
_entity.type
_entity.pdbx_description
1 polymer ?
#
loop_
_entity_poly.entity_id
_entity_poly.type
_entity_poly.pdbx_seq_one_letter_code
_entity_poly.pdbx_strand_id
1 'polypeptide(L)'
;MAKETLHLTAILPVLFCYAFEGGAEGTVAEVTREVYLMGTRCTLTTFAPDRQAGLQQIETHLRILEETEQELSTWKDESALSRLNRQPLGTPFQAGTTLCRLFQDLVFWQQGTRGCT
;
A
#
# COMPACT_ATOMS: atom_id res chain seq x y z
N MET A 1 43.17 -1.42 53.69
CA MET A 1 43.43 -2.70 52.99
C MET A 1 42.08 -3.20 52.47
N ALA A 2 41.61 -2.70 51.34
CA ALA A 2 41.88 -3.22 49.99
C ALA A 2 41.40 -4.67 49.80
N LYS A 3 40.13 -4.84 49.37
CA LYS A 3 39.78 -5.67 48.22
C LYS A 3 38.38 -5.35 47.71
N GLU A 4 38.34 -4.68 46.55
CA GLU A 4 37.21 -4.51 45.67
C GLU A 4 36.76 -5.86 45.09
N THR A 5 35.48 -6.00 44.69
CA THR A 5 35.06 -6.32 43.30
C THR A 5 33.60 -6.81 43.28
N LEU A 6 32.75 -6.04 42.59
CA LEU A 6 31.37 -6.36 42.23
C LEU A 6 31.29 -7.41 41.12
N HIS A 7 30.33 -8.34 41.20
CA HIS A 7 29.70 -9.05 40.08
C HIS A 7 28.25 -9.35 40.52
N LEU A 8 27.15 -8.75 40.05
CA LEU A 8 26.68 -8.35 38.72
C LEU A 8 26.74 -9.50 37.71
N THR A 9 25.81 -10.45 37.85
CA THR A 9 25.66 -11.59 36.94
C THR A 9 24.20 -12.06 36.92
N ALA A 10 23.45 -11.65 35.89
CA ALA A 10 22.36 -12.41 35.25
C ALA A 10 21.62 -11.50 34.26
N ILE A 11 22.28 -11.05 33.19
CA ILE A 11 21.58 -10.62 31.97
C ILE A 11 21.74 -11.78 31.00
N LEU A 12 20.67 -12.56 30.90
CA LEU A 12 20.49 -13.64 29.95
C LEU A 12 20.72 -13.10 28.53
N PRO A 13 21.56 -13.73 27.69
CA PRO A 13 21.82 -13.24 26.35
C PRO A 13 20.62 -13.57 25.48
N VAL A 14 19.73 -12.60 25.24
CA VAL A 14 18.93 -12.57 24.01
C VAL A 14 19.84 -12.07 22.89
N LEU A 15 20.93 -12.81 22.68
CA LEU A 15 21.60 -12.91 21.40
C LEU A 15 20.69 -13.84 20.60
N PHE A 16 19.55 -13.29 20.15
CA PHE A 16 18.78 -13.91 19.09
C PHE A 16 19.72 -13.91 17.90
N CYS A 17 20.38 -15.07 17.73
CA CYS A 17 21.21 -15.40 16.61
C CYS A 17 20.40 -15.14 15.35
N TYR A 18 20.54 -13.92 14.80
CA TYR A 18 20.38 -13.69 13.38
C TYR A 18 21.53 -14.45 12.71
N ALA A 19 21.38 -15.78 12.67
CA ALA A 19 22.01 -16.60 11.66
C ALA A 19 21.35 -16.21 10.34
N PHE A 20 21.78 -15.06 9.81
CA PHE A 20 21.56 -14.71 8.41
C PHE A 20 22.66 -15.42 7.62
N GLU A 21 22.57 -16.74 7.57
CA GLU A 21 23.39 -17.57 6.68
C GLU A 21 22.56 -17.88 5.44
N GLY A 22 22.90 -17.20 4.35
CA GLY A 22 22.22 -17.34 3.07
C GLY A 22 22.79 -16.41 2.01
N GLY A 23 24.11 -16.36 1.88
CA GLY A 23 24.73 -15.87 0.65
C GLY A 23 24.51 -16.88 -0.46
N ALA A 24 23.59 -16.58 -1.37
CA ALA A 24 23.49 -17.20 -2.68
C ALA A 24 23.41 -16.09 -3.73
N GLU A 25 24.16 -16.24 -4.81
CA GLU A 25 24.12 -15.43 -6.05
C GLU A 25 22.76 -14.76 -6.26
N GLY A 26 22.78 -13.43 -6.41
CA GLY A 26 21.62 -12.53 -6.42
C GLY A 26 20.54 -12.86 -7.44
N THR A 27 19.81 -13.94 -7.20
CA THR A 27 18.67 -14.39 -7.96
C THR A 27 17.46 -13.80 -7.25
N VAL A 28 16.94 -12.70 -7.79
CA VAL A 28 15.68 -12.14 -7.31
C VAL A 28 14.58 -13.20 -7.49
N ALA A 29 13.84 -13.47 -6.41
CA ALA A 29 12.67 -14.32 -6.44
C ALA A 29 11.51 -13.54 -7.07
N GLU A 30 10.92 -14.11 -8.12
CA GLU A 30 9.64 -13.63 -8.66
C GLU A 30 8.50 -14.14 -7.77
N VAL A 31 7.63 -13.23 -7.35
CA VAL A 31 6.43 -13.53 -6.59
C VAL A 31 5.25 -12.92 -7.31
N THR A 32 4.23 -13.72 -7.58
CA THR A 32 3.01 -13.28 -8.27
C THR A 32 1.78 -13.61 -7.42
N ARG A 33 0.81 -12.70 -7.41
CA ARG A 33 -0.51 -12.88 -6.78
C ARG A 33 -1.61 -12.36 -7.68
N GLU A 34 -2.69 -13.12 -7.76
CA GLU A 34 -3.93 -12.72 -8.44
C GLU A 34 -5.01 -12.41 -7.41
N VAL A 35 -5.71 -11.30 -7.61
CA VAL A 35 -6.81 -10.83 -6.75
C VAL A 35 -7.94 -10.29 -7.62
N TYR A 36 -9.16 -10.30 -7.11
CA TYR A 36 -10.30 -9.62 -7.72
C TYR A 36 -10.59 -8.34 -6.96
N LEU A 37 -10.54 -7.19 -7.64
CA LEU A 37 -10.67 -5.86 -7.06
C LEU A 37 -11.37 -4.93 -8.06
N MET A 38 -12.20 -4.00 -7.58
CA MET A 38 -12.96 -3.05 -8.43
C MET A 38 -13.78 -3.74 -9.54
N GLY A 39 -14.22 -4.97 -9.31
CA GLY A 39 -14.98 -5.76 -10.30
C GLY A 39 -14.13 -6.33 -11.45
N THR A 40 -12.80 -6.29 -11.36
CA THR A 40 -11.87 -6.83 -12.36
C THR A 40 -10.83 -7.77 -11.73
N ARG A 41 -10.14 -8.56 -12.55
CA ARG A 41 -8.99 -9.37 -12.10
C ARG A 41 -7.72 -8.53 -12.19
N CYS A 42 -6.99 -8.45 -11.08
CA CYS A 42 -5.70 -7.79 -10.97
C CYS A 42 -4.61 -8.82 -10.66
N THR A 43 -3.52 -8.77 -11.41
CA THR A 43 -2.32 -9.61 -11.20
C THR A 43 -1.17 -8.70 -10.79
N LEU A 44 -0.59 -8.96 -9.62
CA LEU A 44 0.57 -8.25 -9.08
C LEU A 44 1.77 -9.18 -9.08
N THR A 45 2.85 -8.75 -9.74
CA THR A 45 4.13 -9.47 -9.80
C THR A 45 5.24 -8.56 -9.29
N THR A 46 6.08 -9.10 -8.40
CA THR A 46 7.23 -8.40 -7.81
C THR A 46 8.47 -9.27 -7.86
N PHE A 47 9.64 -8.65 -7.98
CA PHE A 47 10.94 -9.31 -7.90
C PHE A 47 11.65 -8.83 -6.62
N ALA A 48 11.96 -9.74 -5.72
CA ALA A 48 12.52 -9.41 -4.41
C ALA A 48 13.67 -10.37 -4.03
N PRO A 49 14.55 -10.00 -3.07
CA PRO A 49 15.66 -10.86 -2.65
C PRO A 49 15.22 -12.24 -2.15
N ASP A 50 14.02 -12.32 -1.57
CA ASP A 50 13.39 -13.54 -1.13
C ASP A 50 11.87 -13.46 -1.27
N ARG A 51 11.21 -14.61 -1.15
CA ARG A 51 9.76 -14.73 -1.32
C ARG A 51 8.97 -13.93 -0.27
N GLN A 52 9.46 -13.86 0.96
CA GLN A 52 8.75 -13.16 2.05
C GLN A 52 8.76 -11.65 1.80
N ALA A 53 9.91 -11.10 1.40
CA ALA A 53 10.03 -9.70 0.99
C ALA A 53 9.09 -9.37 -0.18
N GLY A 54 9.03 -10.24 -1.20
CA GLY A 54 8.11 -10.06 -2.33
C GLY A 54 6.64 -10.05 -1.91
N LEU A 55 6.23 -10.96 -1.02
CA LEU A 55 4.87 -10.96 -0.49
C LEU A 55 4.55 -9.70 0.31
N GLN A 56 5.45 -9.22 1.16
CA GLN A 56 5.24 -7.97 1.92
C GLN A 56 5.08 -6.76 1.00
N GLN A 57 5.82 -6.71 -0.10
CA GLN A 57 5.68 -5.67 -1.12
C GLN A 57 4.32 -5.76 -1.82
N ILE A 58 3.91 -6.97 -2.23
CA ILE A 58 2.59 -7.20 -2.83
C ILE A 58 1.46 -6.76 -1.89
N GLU A 59 1.52 -7.10 -0.60
CA GLU A 59 0.52 -6.68 0.38
C GLU A 59 0.44 -5.17 0.52
N THR A 60 1.59 -4.49 0.47
CA THR A 60 1.64 -3.02 0.50
C THR A 60 0.95 -2.42 -0.73
N HIS A 61 1.22 -2.95 -1.92
CA HIS A 61 0.58 -2.50 -3.15
C HIS A 61 -0.92 -2.83 -3.16
N LEU A 62 -1.31 -4.01 -2.68
CA LEU A 62 -2.71 -4.41 -2.59
C LEU A 62 -3.50 -3.44 -1.72
N ARG A 63 -2.95 -3.05 -0.57
CA ARG A 63 -3.59 -2.07 0.33
C ARG A 63 -3.86 -0.73 -0.35
N ILE A 64 -2.91 -0.23 -1.15
CA ILE A 64 -3.09 1.02 -1.91
C ILE A 64 -4.26 0.90 -2.90
N LEU A 65 -4.39 -0.26 -3.56
CA LEU A 65 -5.49 -0.50 -4.48
C LEU A 65 -6.83 -0.62 -3.74
N GLU A 66 -6.86 -1.28 -2.58
CA GLU A 66 -8.06 -1.38 -1.73
C GLU A 66 -8.51 -0.01 -1.21
N GLU A 67 -7.58 0.86 -0.80
CA GLU A 67 -7.85 2.25 -0.43
C GLU A 67 -8.42 3.03 -1.61
N THR A 68 -7.87 2.84 -2.81
CA THR A 68 -8.38 3.46 -4.04
C THR A 68 -9.81 3.00 -4.36
N GLU A 69 -10.11 1.71 -4.18
CA GLU A 69 -11.48 1.20 -4.34
C GLU A 69 -12.44 1.83 -3.32
N GLN A 70 -12.01 2.04 -2.07
CA GLN A 70 -12.83 2.72 -1.07
C GLN A 70 -13.10 4.19 -1.43
N GLU A 71 -12.17 4.87 -2.12
CA GLU A 71 -12.37 6.26 -2.52
C GLU A 71 -13.24 6.39 -3.80
N LEU A 72 -12.99 5.54 -4.80
CA LEU A 72 -13.50 5.70 -6.17
C LEU A 72 -14.64 4.76 -6.57
N SER A 73 -15.01 3.77 -5.75
CA SER A 73 -16.09 2.85 -6.11
C SER A 73 -17.45 3.56 -6.20
N THR A 74 -18.17 3.39 -7.30
CA THR A 74 -19.55 3.86 -7.46
C THR A 74 -20.59 2.89 -6.90
N TRP A 75 -20.17 1.71 -6.47
CA TRP A 75 -21.03 0.64 -5.94
C TRP A 75 -21.00 0.53 -4.42
N LYS A 76 -19.96 1.11 -3.78
CA LYS A 76 -19.88 1.22 -2.32
C LYS A 76 -20.52 2.54 -1.91
N ASP A 77 -21.59 2.49 -1.12
CA ASP A 77 -22.35 3.68 -0.72
C ASP A 77 -21.49 4.70 0.05
N GLU A 78 -20.56 4.19 0.87
CA GLU A 78 -19.72 5.01 1.75
C GLU A 78 -18.45 5.55 1.08
N SER A 79 -18.24 5.27 -0.22
CA SER A 79 -17.08 5.82 -0.92
C SER A 79 -17.18 7.34 -1.04
N ALA A 80 -16.01 8.00 -1.15
CA ALA A 80 -15.97 9.45 -1.34
C ALA A 80 -16.72 9.86 -2.61
N LEU A 81 -16.60 9.08 -3.69
CA LEU A 81 -17.28 9.34 -4.95
C LEU A 81 -18.80 9.15 -4.86
N SER A 82 -19.28 8.09 -4.19
CA SER A 82 -20.72 7.86 -3.98
C SER A 82 -21.34 8.94 -3.11
N ARG A 83 -20.61 9.45 -2.11
CA ARG A 83 -21.05 10.59 -1.30
C ARG A 83 -21.15 11.87 -2.12
N LEU A 84 -20.15 12.15 -2.95
CA LEU A 84 -20.18 13.30 -3.87
C LEU A 84 -21.36 13.21 -4.84
N ASN A 85 -21.61 12.04 -5.43
CA ASN A 85 -22.71 11.84 -6.38
C ASN A 85 -24.10 12.05 -5.78
N ARG A 86 -24.26 11.85 -4.46
CA ARG A 86 -25.51 12.08 -3.72
C ARG A 86 -25.67 13.51 -3.21
N GLN A 87 -24.64 14.33 -3.30
CA GLN A 87 -24.66 15.68 -2.74
C GLN A 87 -25.57 16.61 -3.56
N PRO A 88 -26.35 17.50 -2.93
CA PRO A 88 -27.14 18.50 -3.63
C PRO A 88 -26.27 19.43 -4.49
N LEU A 89 -26.77 19.77 -5.67
CA LEU A 89 -26.08 20.70 -6.58
C LEU A 89 -25.90 22.08 -5.94
N GLY A 90 -24.79 22.74 -6.27
CA GLY A 90 -24.45 24.08 -5.77
C GLY A 90 -23.93 24.13 -4.34
N THR A 91 -23.80 22.98 -3.66
CA THR A 91 -23.18 22.91 -2.33
C THR A 91 -21.71 22.51 -2.45
N PRO A 92 -20.78 23.10 -1.68
CA PRO A 92 -19.38 22.72 -1.72
C PRO A 92 -19.17 21.33 -1.08
N PHE A 93 -18.35 20.49 -1.69
CA PHE A 93 -17.95 19.19 -1.15
C PHE A 93 -16.49 19.24 -0.70
N GLN A 94 -16.20 18.71 0.49
CA GLN A 94 -14.83 18.51 0.94
C GLN A 94 -14.34 17.15 0.47
N ALA A 95 -13.56 17.14 -0.62
CA ALA A 95 -12.87 15.96 -1.11
C ALA A 95 -11.47 15.84 -0.47
N GLY A 96 -10.97 14.61 -0.37
CA GLY A 96 -9.58 14.35 0.00
C GLY A 96 -8.60 14.88 -1.04
N THR A 97 -7.32 15.02 -0.65
CA THR A 97 -6.26 15.55 -1.54
C THR A 97 -6.10 14.73 -2.81
N THR A 98 -6.22 13.40 -2.72
CA THR A 98 -6.09 12.49 -3.86
C THR A 98 -7.22 12.71 -4.87
N LEU A 99 -8.48 12.65 -4.44
CA LEU A 99 -9.64 12.92 -5.30
C LEU A 99 -9.63 14.35 -5.87
N CYS A 100 -9.21 15.36 -5.10
CA CYS A 100 -9.04 16.73 -5.60
C CYS A 100 -8.05 16.80 -6.77
N ARG A 101 -6.89 16.13 -6.65
CA ARG A 101 -5.89 16.09 -7.73
C ARG A 101 -6.45 15.34 -8.94
N LEU A 102 -7.09 14.20 -8.72
CA LEU A 102 -7.70 13.41 -9.79
C LEU A 102 -8.74 14.21 -10.59
N PHE A 103 -9.56 15.04 -9.92
CA PHE A 103 -10.50 15.91 -10.62
C PHE A 103 -9.83 17.03 -11.41
N GLN A 104 -8.69 17.56 -10.96
CA GLN A 104 -7.91 18.52 -11.74
C GLN A 104 -7.41 17.89 -13.05
N ASP A 105 -6.89 16.66 -12.97
CA ASP A 105 -6.44 15.90 -14.13
C ASP A 105 -7.63 15.56 -15.07
N LEU A 106 -8.78 15.18 -14.50
CA LEU A 106 -9.99 14.89 -15.27
C LEU A 106 -10.47 16.12 -16.05
N VAL A 107 -10.50 17.30 -15.42
CA VAL A 107 -10.88 18.55 -16.09
C VAL A 107 -9.89 18.88 -17.21
N PHE A 108 -8.59 18.72 -16.97
CA PHE A 108 -7.56 18.92 -18.00
C PHE A 108 -7.82 18.03 -19.23
N TRP A 109 -8.05 16.73 -19.02
CA TRP A 109 -8.31 15.79 -20.12
C TRP A 109 -9.66 16.01 -20.79
N GLN A 110 -10.71 16.35 -20.03
CA GLN A 110 -12.03 16.66 -20.59
C GLN A 110 -11.96 17.86 -21.54
N GLN A 111 -11.20 18.90 -21.17
CA GLN A 111 -10.99 20.07 -22.01
C GLN A 111 -10.15 19.72 -23.26
N GLY A 112 -9.07 18.95 -23.09
CA GLY A 112 -8.20 18.53 -24.19
C GLY A 112 -8.90 17.63 -25.21
N THR A 113 -9.86 16.82 -24.77
CA THR A 113 -10.64 15.89 -25.61
C THR A 113 -11.99 16.46 -26.06
N ARG A 114 -12.35 17.68 -25.63
CA ARG A 114 -13.68 18.29 -25.85
C ARG A 114 -14.84 17.39 -25.40
N GLY A 115 -14.59 16.57 -24.37
CA GLY A 115 -15.57 15.67 -23.79
C GLY A 115 -16.03 14.54 -24.71
N CYS A 116 -15.15 14.03 -25.59
CA CYS A 116 -15.44 12.99 -26.60
C CYS A 116 -16.66 12.12 -26.31
N THR A 117 -17.76 12.51 -26.97
CA THR A 117 -19.00 11.77 -27.22
C THR A 117 -18.85 10.85 -28.42
#